data_AF-X8H2K3-F1
#
_entry.id   AF-X8H2K3-F1
#
_cell.length_a   1.000
_cell.length_b   1.000
_cell.length_c   1.000
_cell.angle_alpha   90.00
_cell.angle_beta   90.00
_cell.angle_gamma   90.00
#
_symmetry.space_group_name_H-M   'P 1'
#
loop_
_entity.id
_entity.type
_entity.pdbx_description
1 polymer ?
#
loop_
_entity_poly.entity_id
_entity_poly.type
_entity_poly.pdbx_seq_one_letter_code
_entity_poly.pdbx_strand_id
1 'polypeptide(L)'
;MKKMLNIKGIDYVKAYSIIVALLNHSTPNSALYKVVSIPIFMIITGHNYTLSFENKNVSSCQLWDKEDIFKKLKRVVIACLYMVLFEIAVIFLKNEFIELRNFKSIALLLLKGGTGPGSYYPPTLIQIILFYFPLLLFFNINIMRINKGKYRAIFSFIIIFIIEFLYEVITVYSVKIFGENIVEQVFRMVAMRQIVFLQMGIVFYYYREQILRNYLKLVPLFILSFIYGYLVCHKDYIFYPYYYWSTLATPLVFLGLFIVILSLKLFNNVKENLIDRLIVIIGKSSYHIFLAQMVYYRMFRKTIFNNVLYDNIVDVIICVSIGIIYYYIEPKITKRLEFLMKKLIKNQINLIIS
;
A
#
# COMPACT_ATOMS: atom_id res chain seq x y z
N MET A 1 -29.62 -2.33 3.82
CA MET A 1 -28.21 -2.06 3.45
C MET A 1 -28.17 -1.28 2.15
N LYS A 2 -27.84 0.02 2.18
CA LYS A 2 -27.75 0.85 0.95
C LYS A 2 -26.68 0.25 0.03
N LYS A 3 -27.06 0.02 -1.24
CA LYS A 3 -26.19 -0.42 -2.34
C LYS A 3 -24.83 0.28 -2.28
N MET A 4 -23.79 -0.54 -2.47
CA MET A 4 -22.37 -0.19 -2.58
C MET A 4 -22.19 1.10 -3.40
N LEU A 5 -22.12 2.26 -2.74
CA LEU A 5 -21.66 3.47 -3.39
C LEU A 5 -20.17 3.27 -3.64
N ASN A 6 -19.76 3.28 -4.90
CA ASN A 6 -18.36 3.54 -5.22
C ASN A 6 -18.06 4.92 -4.63
N ILE A 7 -17.34 4.95 -3.51
CA ILE A 7 -17.09 6.18 -2.78
C ILE A 7 -16.05 6.96 -3.57
N LYS A 8 -16.48 7.87 -4.44
CA LYS A 8 -15.60 8.64 -5.33
C LYS A 8 -14.42 9.25 -4.58
N GLY A 9 -14.62 9.76 -3.36
CA GLY A 9 -13.54 10.30 -2.53
C GLY A 9 -12.43 9.30 -2.21
N ILE A 10 -12.70 7.99 -2.12
CA ILE A 10 -11.64 6.98 -1.97
C ILE A 10 -10.78 6.89 -3.23
N ASP A 11 -11.38 6.95 -4.42
CA ASP A 11 -10.63 6.93 -5.67
C ASP A 11 -9.80 8.22 -5.84
N TYR A 12 -10.37 9.38 -5.46
CA TYR A 12 -9.66 10.67 -5.43
C TYR A 12 -8.45 10.66 -4.51
N VAL A 13 -8.60 10.20 -3.27
CA VAL A 13 -7.49 10.21 -2.32
C VAL A 13 -6.39 9.21 -2.73
N LYS A 14 -6.75 8.07 -3.36
CA LYS A 14 -5.75 7.15 -3.94
C LYS A 14 -5.01 7.77 -5.11
N ALA A 15 -5.72 8.49 -5.98
CA ALA A 15 -5.11 9.19 -7.11
C ALA A 15 -4.14 10.27 -6.64
N TYR A 16 -4.54 11.05 -5.64
CA TYR A 16 -3.66 11.99 -4.96
C TYR A 16 -2.42 11.28 -4.40
N SER A 17 -2.60 10.23 -3.59
CA SER A 17 -1.49 9.52 -2.96
C SER A 17 -0.51 8.89 -3.95
N ILE A 18 -0.98 8.36 -5.08
CA ILE A 18 -0.06 7.79 -6.07
C ILE A 18 0.73 8.88 -6.79
N ILE A 19 0.10 9.99 -7.18
CA ILE A 19 0.81 11.12 -7.82
C ILE A 19 1.88 11.67 -6.88
N VAL A 20 1.51 11.84 -5.61
CA VAL A 20 2.40 12.30 -4.55
C VAL A 20 3.58 11.34 -4.33
N ALA A 21 3.34 10.03 -4.35
CA ALA A 21 4.40 9.02 -4.27
C ALA A 21 5.35 9.09 -5.47
N LEU A 22 4.83 9.30 -6.69
CA LEU A 22 5.66 9.51 -7.88
C LEU A 22 6.56 10.74 -7.73
N LEU A 23 6.00 11.88 -7.32
CA LEU A 23 6.74 13.11 -7.11
C LEU A 23 7.83 12.97 -6.02
N ASN A 24 7.62 12.08 -5.04
CA ASN A 24 8.62 11.78 -4.02
C ASN A 24 9.84 11.05 -4.59
N HIS A 25 9.66 10.24 -5.63
CA HIS A 25 10.76 9.54 -6.29
C HIS A 25 11.46 10.41 -7.34
N SER A 26 10.74 11.32 -8.00
CA SER A 26 11.34 12.26 -8.95
C SER A 26 12.24 13.28 -8.22
N THR A 27 11.70 13.87 -7.15
CA THR A 27 12.43 14.78 -6.27
C THR A 27 12.28 14.30 -4.84
N PRO A 28 13.25 13.53 -4.31
CA PRO A 28 13.29 13.19 -2.90
C PRO A 28 13.55 14.48 -2.12
N ASN A 29 12.46 15.16 -1.79
CA ASN A 29 12.42 16.24 -0.83
C ASN A 29 11.52 15.76 0.30
N SER A 30 11.92 16.01 1.53
CA SER A 30 11.17 15.75 2.75
C SER A 30 10.01 16.74 2.87
N ALA A 31 9.15 16.84 1.84
CA ALA A 31 7.94 17.63 1.93
C ALA A 31 6.86 16.79 2.61
N LEU A 32 6.22 17.35 3.64
CA LEU A 32 5.21 16.65 4.44
C LEU A 32 4.13 15.98 3.58
N TYR A 33 3.67 16.65 2.53
CA TYR A 33 2.62 16.13 1.65
C TYR A 33 3.07 14.90 0.84
N LYS A 34 4.38 14.72 0.57
CA LYS A 34 4.96 13.55 -0.14
C LYS A 34 4.89 12.28 0.69
N VAL A 35 5.00 12.46 1.99
CA VAL A 35 5.22 11.42 2.97
C VAL A 35 3.90 10.79 3.46
N VAL A 36 2.77 11.47 3.27
CA VAL A 36 1.44 10.94 3.65
C VAL A 36 0.86 9.87 2.72
N SER A 37 1.50 9.61 1.58
CA SER A 37 1.00 8.69 0.56
C SER A 37 0.77 7.27 1.09
N ILE A 38 1.75 6.72 1.81
CA ILE A 38 1.67 5.36 2.39
C ILE A 38 0.63 5.28 3.51
N PRO A 39 0.60 6.18 4.52
CA PRO A 39 -0.46 6.22 5.53
C PRO A 39 -1.87 6.16 4.91
N ILE A 40 -2.12 6.93 3.86
CA ILE A 40 -3.41 6.94 3.16
C ILE A 40 -3.71 5.57 2.54
N PHE A 41 -2.75 4.98 1.81
CA PHE A 41 -2.96 3.65 1.20
C PHE A 41 -3.24 2.57 2.24
N MET A 42 -2.55 2.61 3.39
CA MET A 42 -2.73 1.62 4.45
C MET A 42 -4.09 1.78 5.15
N ILE A 43 -4.51 3.00 5.47
CA ILE A 43 -5.85 3.27 6.04
C ILE A 43 -6.95 2.77 5.09
N ILE A 44 -6.82 3.04 3.79
CA ILE A 44 -7.79 2.60 2.79
C ILE A 44 -7.76 1.08 2.61
N THR A 45 -6.59 0.46 2.70
CA THR A 45 -6.45 -1.00 2.63
C THR A 45 -7.17 -1.66 3.81
N GLY A 46 -6.94 -1.16 5.03
CA GLY A 46 -7.65 -1.62 6.23
C GLY A 46 -9.17 -1.48 6.08
N HIS A 47 -9.64 -0.30 5.65
CA HIS A 47 -11.07 -0.05 5.41
C HIS A 47 -11.69 -1.03 4.41
N ASN A 48 -11.06 -1.19 3.23
CA ASN A 48 -11.60 -2.03 2.16
C ASN A 48 -11.59 -3.51 2.52
N TYR A 49 -10.55 -3.96 3.24
CA TYR A 49 -10.47 -5.36 3.64
C TYR A 49 -11.50 -5.67 4.74
N THR A 50 -11.78 -4.74 5.67
CA THR A 50 -12.86 -4.92 6.65
C THR A 50 -14.22 -4.93 5.97
N LEU A 51 -14.48 -4.02 5.04
CA LEU A 51 -15.71 -4.03 4.24
C LEU A 51 -15.89 -5.37 3.50
N SER A 52 -14.82 -5.86 2.87
CA SER A 52 -14.83 -7.16 2.18
C SER A 52 -15.11 -8.33 3.11
N PHE A 53 -14.67 -8.28 4.36
CA PHE A 53 -14.92 -9.32 5.37
C PHE A 53 -16.37 -9.28 5.86
N GLU A 54 -16.84 -8.11 6.29
CA GLU A 54 -18.18 -7.92 6.85
C GLU A 54 -19.29 -8.20 5.83
N ASN A 55 -19.08 -7.86 4.54
CA ASN A 55 -20.04 -8.15 3.48
C ASN A 55 -20.32 -9.64 3.27
N LYS A 56 -19.47 -10.53 3.80
CA LYS A 56 -19.66 -11.98 3.65
C LYS A 56 -20.54 -12.59 4.76
N ASN A 57 -20.93 -11.82 5.80
CA ASN A 57 -21.72 -12.32 6.95
C ASN A 57 -21.14 -13.60 7.60
N VAL A 58 -19.81 -13.68 7.70
CA VAL A 58 -19.11 -14.91 8.08
C VAL A 58 -18.86 -14.97 9.59
N SER A 59 -18.97 -16.18 10.18
CA SER A 59 -18.65 -16.45 11.57
C SER A 59 -17.14 -16.33 11.84
N SER A 60 -16.76 -16.06 13.10
CA SER A 60 -15.37 -15.82 13.53
C SER A 60 -14.35 -16.90 13.15
N CYS A 61 -14.80 -18.11 12.77
CA CYS A 61 -13.95 -19.24 12.42
C CYS A 61 -13.43 -19.23 10.97
N GLN A 62 -13.87 -18.32 10.10
CA GLN A 62 -13.35 -18.23 8.71
C GLN A 62 -12.58 -16.92 8.44
N LEU A 63 -11.90 -16.38 9.46
CA LEU A 63 -10.95 -15.25 9.29
C LEU A 63 -9.87 -15.51 8.22
N TRP A 64 -9.57 -16.79 8.01
CA TRP A 64 -8.68 -17.32 6.99
C TRP A 64 -9.46 -18.05 5.89
N ASP A 65 -10.50 -17.42 5.34
CA ASP A 65 -11.14 -17.92 4.12
C ASP A 65 -10.08 -18.04 3.01
N LYS A 66 -9.71 -19.29 2.72
CA LYS A 66 -8.64 -19.62 1.76
C LYS A 66 -8.94 -19.03 0.39
N GLU A 67 -10.19 -19.03 -0.03
CA GLU A 67 -10.58 -18.50 -1.34
C GLU A 67 -10.42 -16.99 -1.40
N ASP A 68 -10.76 -16.27 -0.31
CA ASP A 68 -10.59 -14.82 -0.23
C ASP A 68 -9.12 -14.39 -0.26
N ILE A 69 -8.33 -15.05 0.59
CA ILE A 69 -6.90 -14.78 0.70
C ILE A 69 -6.24 -15.10 -0.63
N PHE A 70 -6.56 -16.25 -1.23
CA PHE A 70 -6.05 -16.61 -2.55
C PHE A 70 -6.44 -15.59 -3.62
N LYS A 71 -7.69 -15.12 -3.65
CA LYS A 71 -8.15 -14.10 -4.59
C LYS A 71 -7.40 -12.78 -4.43
N LYS A 72 -7.18 -12.32 -3.20
CA LYS A 72 -6.43 -11.08 -2.90
C LYS A 72 -4.95 -11.22 -3.25
N LEU A 73 -4.33 -12.34 -2.86
CA LEU A 73 -2.94 -12.65 -3.18
C LEU A 73 -2.73 -12.76 -4.68
N LYS A 74 -3.56 -13.53 -5.38
CA LYS A 74 -3.48 -13.70 -6.83
C LYS A 74 -3.43 -12.35 -7.55
N ARG A 75 -4.30 -11.41 -7.17
CA ARG A 75 -4.33 -10.06 -7.72
C ARG A 75 -3.02 -9.29 -7.52
N VAL A 76 -2.41 -9.40 -6.34
CA VAL A 76 -1.17 -8.69 -5.99
C VAL A 76 0.04 -9.38 -6.63
N VAL A 77 0.16 -10.69 -6.44
CA VAL A 77 1.30 -11.50 -6.86
C VAL A 77 1.41 -11.57 -8.38
N ILE A 78 0.32 -11.80 -9.12
CA ILE A 78 0.37 -11.89 -10.58
C ILE A 78 0.80 -10.55 -11.18
N ALA A 79 0.20 -9.45 -10.72
CA ALA A 79 0.57 -8.13 -11.20
C ALA A 79 2.03 -7.77 -10.84
N CYS A 80 2.52 -8.16 -9.66
CA CYS A 80 3.93 -7.98 -9.33
C CYS A 80 4.84 -8.85 -10.20
N LEU A 81 4.44 -10.11 -10.45
CA LEU A 81 5.23 -11.08 -11.18
C LEU A 81 5.51 -10.63 -12.62
N TYR A 82 4.50 -10.13 -13.35
CA TYR A 82 4.74 -9.66 -14.71
C TYR A 82 5.71 -8.47 -14.77
N MET A 83 5.65 -7.58 -13.79
CA MET A 83 6.57 -6.44 -13.74
C MET A 83 7.99 -6.89 -13.38
N VAL A 84 8.14 -7.86 -12.48
CA VAL A 84 9.44 -8.47 -12.17
C VAL A 84 10.01 -9.22 -13.38
N LEU A 85 9.19 -9.99 -14.10
CA LEU A 85 9.61 -10.65 -15.33
C LEU A 85 10.05 -9.63 -16.40
N PHE A 86 9.34 -8.51 -16.50
CA PHE A 86 9.73 -7.40 -17.36
C PHE A 86 11.07 -6.77 -16.92
N GLU A 87 11.29 -6.54 -15.63
CA GLU A 87 12.58 -6.08 -15.09
C GLU A 87 13.72 -7.04 -15.46
N ILE A 88 13.50 -8.35 -15.28
CA ILE A 88 14.48 -9.38 -15.63
C ILE A 88 14.80 -9.31 -17.13
N ALA A 89 13.78 -9.21 -17.99
CA ALA A 89 13.99 -9.07 -19.43
C ALA A 89 14.87 -7.84 -19.75
N VAL A 90 14.59 -6.68 -19.14
CA VAL A 90 15.39 -5.46 -19.33
C VAL A 90 16.83 -5.62 -18.85
N ILE A 91 17.05 -6.31 -17.72
CA ILE A 91 18.40 -6.61 -17.18
C ILE A 91 19.25 -7.41 -18.18
N PHE A 92 18.65 -8.37 -18.87
CA PHE A 92 19.34 -9.16 -19.90
C PHE A 92 19.53 -8.42 -21.22
N LEU A 93 18.65 -7.47 -21.55
CA LEU A 93 18.72 -6.69 -22.79
C LEU A 93 19.69 -5.51 -22.73
N LYS A 94 19.87 -4.86 -21.56
CA LYS A 94 20.72 -3.67 -21.41
C LYS A 94 22.05 -4.00 -20.75
N ASN A 95 23.15 -3.52 -21.32
CA ASN A 95 24.50 -3.73 -20.78
C ASN A 95 24.73 -3.01 -19.43
N GLU A 96 24.01 -1.93 -19.16
CA GLU A 96 24.06 -1.18 -17.91
C GLU A 96 23.71 -2.04 -16.66
N PHE A 97 23.08 -3.20 -16.83
CA PHE A 97 22.65 -4.08 -15.74
C PHE A 97 23.38 -5.43 -15.70
N ILE A 98 24.55 -5.55 -16.35
CA ILE A 98 25.33 -6.81 -16.39
C ILE A 98 25.59 -7.36 -14.98
N GLU A 99 25.88 -6.50 -13.99
CA GLU A 99 26.11 -6.90 -12.59
C GLU A 99 24.93 -7.62 -11.93
N LEU A 100 23.71 -7.40 -12.44
CA LEU A 100 22.49 -8.01 -11.93
C LEU A 100 22.19 -9.38 -12.57
N ARG A 101 22.94 -9.80 -13.60
CA ARG A 101 22.75 -11.06 -14.34
C ARG A 101 23.32 -12.29 -13.64
N ASN A 102 23.36 -12.27 -12.31
CA ASN A 102 23.77 -13.41 -11.51
C ASN A 102 22.57 -13.98 -10.73
N PHE A 103 22.63 -15.28 -10.43
CA PHE A 103 21.52 -15.99 -9.77
C PHE A 103 21.12 -15.34 -8.45
N LYS A 104 22.09 -14.91 -7.64
CA LYS A 104 21.85 -14.27 -6.34
C LYS A 104 21.07 -12.96 -6.49
N SER A 105 21.44 -12.12 -7.44
CA SER A 105 20.78 -10.85 -7.74
C SER A 105 19.35 -11.05 -8.24
N ILE A 106 19.13 -12.03 -9.11
CA ILE A 106 17.78 -12.37 -9.62
C ILE A 106 16.90 -12.94 -8.50
N ALA A 107 17.43 -13.82 -7.67
CA ALA A 107 16.72 -14.34 -6.50
C ALA A 107 16.36 -13.21 -5.51
N LEU A 108 17.30 -12.31 -5.24
CA LEU A 108 17.08 -11.15 -4.38
C LEU A 108 16.03 -10.19 -4.96
N LEU A 109 16.01 -10.02 -6.29
CA LEU A 109 15.02 -9.20 -7.01
C LEU A 109 13.61 -9.77 -6.81
N LEU A 110 13.44 -11.08 -6.95
CA LEU A 110 12.17 -11.78 -6.71
C LEU A 110 11.69 -11.61 -5.27
N LEU A 111 12.59 -11.79 -4.29
CA LEU A 111 12.28 -11.65 -2.86
C LEU A 111 11.95 -10.21 -2.46
N LYS A 112 12.67 -9.24 -3.04
CA LYS A 112 12.41 -7.81 -2.81
C LYS A 112 11.19 -7.30 -3.54
N GLY A 113 10.65 -8.01 -4.53
CA GLY A 113 9.53 -7.57 -5.36
C GLY A 113 9.93 -6.63 -6.52
N GLY A 114 11.22 -6.44 -6.78
CA GLY A 114 11.76 -5.56 -7.82
C GLY A 114 13.01 -4.78 -7.36
N THR A 115 13.59 -4.02 -8.29
CA THR A 115 14.83 -3.24 -8.07
C THR A 115 14.62 -1.75 -7.82
N GLY A 116 13.41 -1.25 -8.12
CA GLY A 116 13.07 0.16 -8.02
C GLY A 116 12.70 0.68 -6.64
N PRO A 117 12.57 2.01 -6.50
CA PRO A 117 12.12 2.62 -5.26
C PRO A 117 10.71 2.14 -4.90
N GLY A 118 10.51 1.77 -3.64
CA GLY A 118 9.26 1.19 -3.17
C GLY A 118 9.13 -0.32 -3.40
N SER A 119 10.15 -1.01 -3.93
CA SER A 119 10.04 -2.45 -4.21
C SER A 119 9.67 -3.31 -3.02
N TYR A 120 9.98 -2.90 -1.79
CA TYR A 120 9.53 -3.59 -0.58
C TYR A 120 8.00 -3.72 -0.44
N TYR A 121 7.22 -2.89 -1.13
CA TYR A 121 5.77 -2.79 -0.94
C TYR A 121 4.97 -4.03 -1.35
N PRO A 122 5.18 -4.71 -2.50
CA PRO A 122 4.48 -5.95 -2.80
C PRO A 122 4.74 -7.06 -1.77
N PRO A 123 5.98 -7.32 -1.31
CA PRO A 123 6.23 -8.21 -0.16
C PRO A 123 5.49 -7.78 1.10
N THR A 124 5.49 -6.49 1.44
CA THR A 124 4.73 -5.94 2.57
C THR A 124 3.23 -6.21 2.40
N LEU A 125 2.66 -6.01 1.22
CA LEU A 125 1.23 -6.23 0.95
C LEU A 125 0.85 -7.71 1.04
N ILE A 126 1.74 -8.61 0.61
CA ILE A 126 1.58 -10.06 0.79
C ILE A 126 1.53 -10.41 2.28
N GLN A 127 2.44 -9.86 3.09
CA GLN A 127 2.42 -10.05 4.55
C GLN A 127 1.12 -9.51 5.17
N ILE A 128 0.62 -8.37 4.69
CA ILE A 128 -0.63 -7.79 5.15
C ILE A 128 -1.80 -8.72 4.88
N ILE A 129 -1.91 -9.25 3.66
CA ILE A 129 -2.98 -10.15 3.26
C ILE A 129 -2.92 -11.47 4.04
N LEU A 130 -1.72 -12.03 4.19
CA LEU A 130 -1.52 -13.35 4.80
C LEU A 130 -1.63 -13.33 6.31
N PHE A 131 -1.02 -12.35 6.98
CA PHE A 131 -0.78 -12.43 8.43
C PHE A 131 -1.41 -11.27 9.19
N TYR A 132 -1.03 -10.03 8.84
CA TYR A 132 -1.38 -8.88 9.68
C TYR A 132 -2.86 -8.57 9.65
N PHE A 133 -3.50 -8.56 8.48
CA PHE A 133 -4.91 -8.22 8.42
C PHE A 133 -5.82 -9.26 9.10
N PRO A 134 -5.65 -10.58 8.88
CA PRO A 134 -6.38 -11.58 9.65
C PRO A 134 -6.14 -11.49 11.17
N LEU A 135 -4.91 -11.21 11.60
CA LEU A 135 -4.56 -11.03 13.01
C LEU A 135 -5.25 -9.80 13.62
N LEU A 136 -5.28 -8.66 12.90
CA LEU A 136 -6.03 -7.48 13.31
C LEU A 136 -7.51 -7.80 13.48
N LEU A 137 -8.13 -8.48 12.52
CA LEU A 137 -9.54 -8.88 12.63
C LEU A 137 -9.79 -9.82 13.82
N PHE A 138 -8.90 -10.78 14.05
CA PHE A 138 -8.96 -11.67 15.20
C PHE A 138 -8.99 -10.88 16.52
N PHE A 139 -8.08 -9.91 16.69
CA PHE A 139 -8.07 -9.05 17.89
C PHE A 139 -9.37 -8.25 18.03
N ASN A 140 -9.84 -7.63 16.95
CA ASN A 140 -11.08 -6.84 16.96
C ASN A 140 -12.31 -7.69 17.34
N ILE A 141 -12.39 -8.94 16.88
CA ILE A 141 -13.49 -9.87 17.20
C ILE A 141 -13.41 -10.35 18.65
N ASN A 142 -12.23 -10.69 19.17
CA ASN A 142 -12.12 -11.16 20.54
C ASN A 142 -12.43 -10.06 21.57
N ILE A 143 -12.02 -8.81 21.30
CA ILE A 143 -12.37 -7.65 22.14
C ILE A 143 -13.90 -7.42 22.16
N MET A 144 -14.62 -7.76 21.08
CA MET A 144 -16.07 -7.67 21.02
C MET A 144 -16.76 -8.49 22.11
N ARG A 145 -16.21 -9.66 22.47
CA ARG A 145 -16.77 -10.55 23.50
C ARG A 145 -16.71 -9.93 24.89
N ILE A 146 -15.78 -9.03 25.13
CA ILE A 146 -15.53 -8.43 26.45
C ILE A 146 -16.40 -7.17 26.67
N ASN A 147 -16.58 -6.33 25.64
CA ASN A 147 -17.09 -4.95 25.82
C ASN A 147 -18.40 -4.62 25.08
N LYS A 148 -19.29 -5.61 24.87
CA LYS A 148 -20.60 -5.45 24.18
C LYS A 148 -20.51 -4.68 22.84
N GLY A 149 -19.40 -4.82 22.13
CA GLY A 149 -19.18 -4.31 20.76
C GLY A 149 -19.01 -2.78 20.56
N LYS A 150 -19.46 -1.91 21.48
CA LYS A 150 -19.57 -0.46 21.21
C LYS A 150 -18.24 0.25 20.92
N TYR A 151 -17.15 -0.17 21.54
CA TYR A 151 -15.83 0.48 21.45
C TYR A 151 -14.71 -0.46 20.94
N ARG A 152 -15.07 -1.59 20.31
CA ARG A 152 -14.14 -2.68 20.00
C ARG A 152 -12.93 -2.24 19.17
N ALA A 153 -13.16 -1.46 18.11
CA ALA A 153 -12.06 -1.09 17.20
C ALA A 153 -11.18 0.01 17.78
N ILE A 154 -11.70 0.83 18.70
CA ILE A 154 -10.92 1.84 19.43
C ILE A 154 -9.98 1.16 20.43
N PHE A 155 -10.48 0.20 21.21
CA PHE A 155 -9.62 -0.58 22.11
C PHE A 155 -8.56 -1.37 21.34
N SER A 156 -8.95 -2.01 20.23
CA SER A 156 -7.99 -2.68 19.35
C SER A 156 -6.95 -1.71 18.78
N PHE A 157 -7.34 -0.47 18.45
CA PHE A 157 -6.40 0.55 18.00
C PHE A 157 -5.37 0.92 19.06
N ILE A 158 -5.80 1.10 20.32
CA ILE A 158 -4.88 1.39 21.43
C ILE A 158 -3.89 0.24 21.65
N ILE A 159 -4.37 -1.01 21.65
CA ILE A 159 -3.51 -2.19 21.82
C ILE A 159 -2.49 -2.28 20.68
N ILE A 160 -2.93 -2.12 19.43
CA ILE A 160 -2.05 -2.18 18.26
C ILE A 160 -1.03 -1.05 18.25
N PHE A 161 -1.42 0.14 18.70
CA PHE A 161 -0.48 1.25 18.91
C PHE A 161 0.62 0.88 19.91
N ILE A 162 0.26 0.28 21.05
CA ILE A 162 1.24 -0.16 22.06
C ILE A 162 2.18 -1.22 21.48
N ILE A 163 1.64 -2.21 20.76
CA ILE A 163 2.45 -3.27 20.16
C ILE A 163 3.42 -2.70 19.11
N GLU A 164 2.96 -1.76 18.28
CA GLU A 164 3.82 -1.11 17.29
C GLU A 164 4.90 -0.23 17.94
N PHE A 165 4.55 0.52 18.98
CA PHE A 165 5.52 1.28 19.76
C PHE A 165 6.60 0.38 20.38
N LEU A 166 6.21 -0.77 20.95
CA LEU A 166 7.16 -1.75 21.47
C LEU A 166 8.05 -2.33 20.37
N TYR A 167 7.50 -2.56 19.18
CA TYR A 167 8.26 -2.99 18.01
C TYR A 167 9.32 -1.97 17.60
N GLU A 168 9.01 -0.68 17.59
CA GLU A 168 9.97 0.40 17.34
C GLU A 168 11.09 0.42 18.39
N VAL A 169 10.72 0.29 19.67
CA VAL A 169 11.70 0.19 20.78
C VAL A 169 12.64 -1.00 20.58
N ILE A 170 12.10 -2.20 20.33
CA ILE A 170 12.88 -3.42 20.11
C ILE A 170 13.81 -3.26 18.90
N THR A 171 13.32 -2.64 17.82
CA THR A 171 14.12 -2.40 16.61
C THR A 171 15.33 -1.53 16.93
N VAL A 172 15.14 -0.42 17.65
CA VAL A 172 16.25 0.47 18.05
C VAL A 172 17.28 -0.26 18.91
N TYR A 173 16.86 -1.10 19.86
CA TYR A 173 17.81 -1.86 20.70
C TYR A 173 18.50 -3.01 19.95
N SER A 174 17.85 -3.58 18.94
CA SER A 174 18.37 -4.69 18.13
C SER A 174 19.62 -4.30 17.34
N VAL A 175 19.82 -3.01 17.08
CA VAL A 175 21.01 -2.46 16.39
C VAL A 175 22.30 -2.84 17.10
N LYS A 176 22.30 -2.85 18.44
CA LYS A 176 23.48 -3.22 19.25
C LYS A 176 23.88 -4.68 19.07
N ILE A 177 22.96 -5.54 18.66
CA ILE A 177 23.16 -6.99 18.53
C ILE A 177 23.45 -7.38 17.08
N PHE A 178 22.66 -6.87 16.13
CA PHE A 178 22.68 -7.31 14.73
C PHE A 178 23.36 -6.31 13.77
N GLY A 179 23.67 -5.10 14.22
CA GLY A 179 24.22 -4.04 13.38
C GLY A 179 23.16 -3.29 12.56
N GLU A 180 23.47 -2.03 12.27
CA GLU A 180 22.53 -1.06 11.66
C GLU A 180 22.01 -1.50 10.29
N ASN A 181 22.90 -1.96 9.41
CA ASN A 181 22.53 -2.36 8.04
C ASN A 181 21.50 -3.50 7.99
N ILE A 182 21.62 -4.48 8.89
CA ILE A 182 20.71 -5.63 8.92
C ILE A 182 19.35 -5.18 9.48
N VAL A 183 19.37 -4.43 10.59
CA VAL A 183 18.15 -3.94 11.24
C VAL A 183 17.34 -3.06 10.29
N GLU A 184 17.98 -2.11 9.59
CA GLU A 184 17.28 -1.22 8.66
C GLU A 184 16.63 -2.01 7.50
N GLN A 185 17.35 -3.00 6.93
CA GLN A 185 16.81 -3.81 5.84
C GLN A 185 15.62 -4.66 6.27
N VAL A 186 15.69 -5.28 7.45
CA VAL A 186 14.58 -6.07 8.00
C VAL A 186 13.40 -5.16 8.31
N PHE A 187 13.64 -4.04 9.00
CA PHE A 187 12.62 -3.06 9.35
C PHE A 187 11.90 -2.49 8.12
N ARG A 188 12.63 -2.27 7.02
CA ARG A 188 12.04 -1.82 5.76
C ARG A 188 11.08 -2.85 5.15
N MET A 189 11.38 -4.14 5.27
CA MET A 189 10.64 -5.22 4.62
C MET A 189 9.42 -5.69 5.42
N VAL A 190 9.44 -5.52 6.74
CA VAL A 190 8.40 -6.02 7.64
C VAL A 190 7.19 -5.07 7.68
N ALA A 191 5.98 -5.62 7.53
CA ALA A 191 4.76 -4.80 7.51
C ALA A 191 4.29 -4.31 8.89
N MET A 192 4.98 -4.71 9.96
CA MET A 192 4.67 -4.34 11.36
C MET A 192 4.53 -2.82 11.55
N ARG A 193 5.44 -2.02 10.99
CA ARG A 193 5.37 -0.54 11.03
C ARG A 193 4.10 0.06 10.41
N GLN A 194 3.37 -0.71 9.60
CA GLN A 194 2.17 -0.26 8.90
C GLN A 194 0.85 -0.64 9.63
N ILE A 195 0.94 -1.43 10.71
CA ILE A 195 -0.26 -2.03 11.33
C ILE A 195 -1.19 -0.99 11.97
N VAL A 196 -0.65 0.12 12.48
CA VAL A 196 -1.45 1.19 13.10
C VAL A 196 -2.32 1.87 12.04
N PHE A 197 -1.78 2.13 10.85
CA PHE A 197 -2.55 2.69 9.74
C PHE A 197 -3.63 1.72 9.25
N LEU A 198 -3.32 0.43 9.14
CA LEU A 198 -4.30 -0.60 8.80
C LEU A 198 -5.43 -0.65 9.83
N GLN A 199 -5.09 -0.68 11.13
CA GLN A 199 -6.05 -0.69 12.22
C GLN A 199 -6.90 0.59 12.26
N MET A 200 -6.31 1.75 11.93
CA MET A 200 -7.08 2.99 11.75
C MET A 200 -8.08 2.87 10.60
N GLY A 201 -7.76 2.14 9.53
CA GLY A 201 -8.71 1.77 8.48
C GLY A 201 -9.90 0.96 8.99
N ILE A 202 -9.67 0.04 9.93
CA ILE A 202 -10.72 -0.75 10.60
C ILE A 202 -11.59 0.14 11.49
N VAL A 203 -10.98 1.03 12.29
CA VAL A 203 -11.70 2.04 13.08
C VAL A 203 -12.56 2.91 12.17
N PHE A 204 -11.97 3.37 11.07
CA PHE A 204 -12.66 4.22 10.10
C PHE A 204 -13.84 3.49 9.45
N TYR A 205 -13.73 2.19 9.18
CA TYR A 205 -14.86 1.39 8.70
C TYR A 205 -16.04 1.41 9.67
N TYR A 206 -15.82 1.08 10.95
CA TYR A 206 -16.91 0.95 11.93
C TYR A 206 -17.51 2.29 12.37
N TYR A 207 -16.68 3.33 12.46
CA TYR A 207 -17.09 4.64 12.98
C TYR A 207 -17.16 5.72 11.90
N ARG A 208 -17.25 5.35 10.62
CA ARG A 208 -17.18 6.27 9.47
C ARG A 208 -18.12 7.46 9.65
N GLU A 209 -19.40 7.19 9.91
CA GLU A 209 -20.42 8.24 9.99
C GLU A 209 -20.17 9.18 11.17
N GLN A 210 -19.77 8.65 12.34
CA GLN A 210 -19.44 9.47 13.50
C GLN A 210 -18.17 10.31 13.26
N ILE A 211 -17.15 9.73 12.63
CA ILE A 211 -15.90 10.41 12.27
C ILE A 211 -16.18 11.52 11.26
N LEU A 212 -16.93 11.25 10.19
CA LEU A 212 -17.27 12.25 9.18
C LEU A 212 -18.16 13.36 9.73
N ARG A 213 -19.06 13.07 10.69
CA ARG A 213 -19.89 14.08 11.33
C ARG A 213 -19.08 14.98 12.28
N ASN A 214 -18.16 14.38 13.03
CA ASN A 214 -17.43 15.06 14.11
C ASN A 214 -15.95 15.29 13.77
N TYR A 215 -15.58 15.36 12.49
CA TYR A 215 -14.17 15.40 12.07
C TYR A 215 -13.37 16.57 12.66
N LEU A 216 -14.04 17.69 12.98
CA LEU A 216 -13.40 18.83 13.65
C LEU A 216 -12.84 18.47 15.04
N LYS A 217 -13.41 17.46 15.73
CA LYS A 217 -12.86 16.96 17.00
C LYS A 217 -11.51 16.25 16.83
N LEU A 218 -11.16 15.86 15.61
CA LEU A 218 -9.87 15.25 15.28
C LEU A 218 -8.79 16.29 14.94
N VAL A 219 -9.15 17.57 14.83
CA VAL A 219 -8.21 18.65 14.47
C VAL A 219 -7.01 18.72 15.42
N PRO A 220 -7.14 18.60 16.76
CA PRO A 220 -5.97 18.59 17.64
C PRO A 220 -4.99 17.45 17.33
N LEU A 221 -5.52 16.25 17.04
CA LEU A 221 -4.69 15.09 16.66
C LEU A 221 -4.03 15.28 15.30
N PHE A 222 -4.75 15.86 14.35
CA PHE A 222 -4.19 16.25 13.05
C PHE A 222 -3.07 17.28 13.21
N ILE A 223 -3.25 18.31 14.03
CA ILE A 223 -2.22 19.33 14.29
C ILE A 223 -0.98 18.69 14.90
N LEU A 224 -1.14 17.78 15.88
CA LEU A 224 -0.01 17.05 16.47
C LEU A 224 0.72 16.20 15.43
N SER A 225 -0.01 15.44 14.59
CA SER A 225 0.59 14.68 13.48
C SER A 225 1.29 15.58 12.47
N PHE A 226 0.73 16.75 12.18
CA PHE A 226 1.31 17.74 11.27
C PHE A 226 2.60 18.32 11.84
N ILE A 227 2.61 18.71 13.12
CA ILE A 227 3.80 19.22 13.82
C ILE A 227 4.89 18.16 13.83
N TYR A 228 4.56 16.92 14.21
CA TYR A 228 5.52 15.80 14.16
C TYR A 228 6.11 15.66 12.75
N GLY A 229 5.25 15.58 11.73
CA GLY A 229 5.70 15.43 10.35
C GLY A 229 6.54 16.60 9.88
N TYR A 230 6.18 17.84 10.22
CA TYR A 230 6.97 19.03 9.91
C TYR A 230 8.36 18.97 10.57
N LEU A 231 8.44 18.58 11.84
CA LEU A 231 9.70 18.49 12.57
C LEU A 231 10.61 17.40 12.00
N VAL A 232 10.06 16.23 11.69
CA VAL A 232 10.84 15.14 11.09
C VAL A 232 11.27 15.48 9.67
N CYS A 233 10.37 16.05 8.87
CA CYS A 233 10.62 16.23 7.45
C CYS A 233 11.44 17.50 7.16
N HIS A 234 11.20 18.62 7.83
CA HIS A 234 11.86 19.89 7.52
C HIS A 234 12.92 20.34 8.51
N LYS A 235 12.98 19.72 9.69
CA LYS A 235 13.94 20.06 10.73
C LYS A 235 14.83 18.89 11.11
N ASP A 236 14.70 17.76 10.41
CA ASP A 236 15.46 16.52 10.63
C ASP A 236 15.46 16.06 12.10
N TYR A 237 14.39 16.35 12.85
CA TYR A 237 14.25 15.89 14.22
C TYR A 237 14.01 14.39 14.24
N ILE A 238 14.74 13.71 15.14
CA ILE A 238 14.56 12.31 15.43
C ILE A 238 13.78 12.19 16.74
N PHE A 239 12.65 11.49 16.69
CA PHE A 239 11.82 11.22 17.86
C PHE A 239 11.91 9.74 18.21
N TYR A 240 12.62 9.40 19.28
CA TYR A 240 12.64 8.03 19.77
C TYR A 240 11.25 7.59 20.28
N PRO A 241 10.82 6.34 20.03
CA PRO A 241 11.59 5.25 19.42
C PRO A 241 11.56 5.23 17.87
N TYR A 242 10.84 6.14 17.22
CA TYR A 242 10.71 6.25 15.76
C TYR A 242 11.99 6.80 15.11
N TYR A 243 13.06 6.01 15.16
CA TYR A 243 14.35 6.33 14.56
C TYR A 243 14.38 5.94 13.07
N TYR A 244 14.07 4.67 12.79
CA TYR A 244 14.06 4.15 11.43
C TYR A 244 12.77 4.56 10.73
N TRP A 245 12.90 5.21 9.57
CA TRP A 245 11.74 5.65 8.77
C TRP A 245 10.75 6.52 9.57
N SER A 246 11.28 7.44 10.39
CA SER A 246 10.53 8.45 11.15
C SER A 246 9.50 9.21 10.29
N THR A 247 9.81 9.41 9.01
CA THR A 247 8.90 10.01 8.03
C THR A 247 7.66 9.17 7.80
N LEU A 248 7.61 7.89 8.11
CA LEU A 248 6.46 7.01 7.85
C LEU A 248 5.94 6.34 9.13
N ALA A 249 6.22 6.97 10.27
CA ALA A 249 5.92 6.45 11.59
C ALA A 249 4.46 6.68 12.03
N THR A 250 4.05 5.89 13.00
CA THR A 250 2.74 5.92 13.67
C THR A 250 2.18 7.31 14.00
N PRO A 251 2.98 8.30 14.46
CA PRO A 251 2.44 9.63 14.76
C PRO A 251 1.77 10.33 13.57
N LEU A 252 2.01 9.89 12.32
CA LEU A 252 1.39 10.44 11.12
C LEU A 252 0.00 9.86 10.80
N VAL A 253 -0.50 8.91 11.61
CA VAL A 253 -1.79 8.23 11.34
C VAL A 253 -2.97 9.20 11.22
N PHE A 254 -3.04 10.23 12.07
CA PHE A 254 -4.15 11.20 12.02
C PHE A 254 -4.00 12.19 10.87
N LEU A 255 -2.78 12.46 10.41
CA LEU A 255 -2.56 13.23 9.18
C LEU A 255 -3.11 12.47 7.96
N GLY A 256 -2.78 11.19 7.83
CA GLY A 256 -3.33 10.34 6.77
C GLY A 256 -4.86 10.22 6.84
N LEU A 257 -5.41 9.99 8.04
CA LEU A 257 -6.86 9.90 8.26
C LEU A 257 -7.57 11.20 7.89
N PHE A 258 -7.03 12.35 8.28
CA PHE A 258 -7.64 13.64 8.01
C PHE A 258 -7.73 13.93 6.51
N ILE A 259 -6.68 13.59 5.75
CA ILE A 259 -6.68 13.71 4.28
C ILE A 259 -7.74 12.81 3.65
N VAL A 260 -7.90 11.57 4.15
CA VAL A 260 -8.99 10.67 3.72
C VAL A 260 -10.36 11.31 4.00
N ILE A 261 -10.58 11.85 5.21
CA ILE A 261 -11.84 12.50 5.57
C ILE A 261 -12.15 13.70 4.67
N LEU A 262 -11.17 14.60 4.47
CA LEU A 262 -11.32 15.76 3.59
C LEU A 262 -11.68 15.32 2.18
N SER A 263 -11.00 14.31 1.65
CA SER A 263 -11.27 13.81 0.31
C SER A 263 -12.70 13.29 0.17
N LEU A 264 -13.20 12.56 1.17
CA LEU A 264 -14.58 12.09 1.20
C LEU A 264 -15.60 13.23 1.27
N LYS A 265 -15.32 14.26 2.07
CA LYS A 265 -16.22 15.43 2.20
C LYS A 265 -16.29 16.25 0.92
N LEU A 266 -15.14 16.46 0.28
CA LEU A 266 -15.01 17.34 -0.89
C LEU A 266 -15.44 16.65 -2.18
N PHE A 267 -15.07 15.37 -2.37
CA PHE A 267 -15.12 14.75 -3.70
C PHE A 267 -16.22 13.68 -3.88
N ASN A 268 -16.92 13.26 -2.81
CA ASN A 268 -17.99 12.26 -2.96
C ASN A 268 -19.15 12.72 -3.84
N ASN A 269 -19.45 14.02 -3.85
CA ASN A 269 -20.60 14.59 -4.55
C ASN A 269 -20.21 15.35 -5.82
N VAL A 270 -18.96 15.21 -6.29
CA VAL A 270 -18.51 15.87 -7.52
C VAL A 270 -19.24 15.30 -8.73
N LYS A 271 -19.78 16.21 -9.54
CA LYS A 271 -20.46 15.88 -10.80
C LYS A 271 -19.49 15.19 -11.75
N GLU A 272 -19.95 14.15 -12.40
CA GLU A 272 -19.14 13.38 -13.34
C GLU A 272 -18.78 14.25 -14.55
N ASN A 273 -17.48 14.38 -14.82
CA ASN A 273 -16.91 15.02 -16.00
C ASN A 273 -15.67 14.23 -16.44
N LEU A 274 -14.99 14.70 -17.51
CA LEU A 274 -13.80 14.02 -18.03
C LEU A 274 -12.68 13.92 -16.99
N ILE A 275 -12.47 14.98 -16.19
CA ILE A 275 -11.43 15.03 -15.15
C ILE A 275 -11.75 14.02 -14.02
N ASP A 276 -13.00 13.98 -13.55
CA ASP A 276 -13.49 13.01 -12.55
C ASP A 276 -13.23 11.57 -13.02
N ARG A 277 -13.55 11.27 -14.28
CA ARG A 277 -13.28 9.94 -14.85
C ARG A 277 -11.79 9.59 -14.85
N LEU A 278 -10.93 10.53 -15.25
CA LEU A 278 -9.48 10.33 -15.23
C LEU A 278 -8.97 10.08 -13.81
N ILE A 279 -9.37 10.91 -12.84
CA ILE A 279 -8.98 10.75 -11.44
C ILE A 279 -9.43 9.40 -10.89
N VAL A 280 -10.67 8.98 -11.19
CA VAL A 280 -11.21 7.68 -10.77
C VAL A 280 -10.40 6.52 -11.39
N ILE A 281 -10.01 6.63 -12.66
CA ILE A 281 -9.17 5.62 -13.33
C ILE A 281 -7.79 5.55 -12.67
N ILE A 282 -7.15 6.68 -12.37
CA ILE A 282 -5.87 6.73 -11.65
C ILE A 282 -6.02 6.07 -10.27
N GLY A 283 -7.06 6.41 -9.52
CA GLY A 283 -7.34 5.83 -8.20
C GLY A 283 -7.52 4.31 -8.23
N LYS A 284 -8.22 3.78 -9.26
CA LYS A 284 -8.44 2.34 -9.44
C LYS A 284 -7.19 1.59 -9.89
N SER A 285 -6.34 2.24 -10.69
CA SER A 285 -5.09 1.69 -11.21
C SER A 285 -3.87 1.96 -10.33
N SER A 286 -4.03 2.59 -9.16
CA SER A 286 -2.93 3.05 -8.30
C SER A 286 -1.87 1.99 -8.00
N TYR A 287 -2.27 0.73 -7.81
CA TYR A 287 -1.32 -0.37 -7.60
C TYR A 287 -0.49 -0.69 -8.85
N HIS A 288 -1.08 -0.64 -10.05
CA HIS A 288 -0.36 -0.88 -11.30
C HIS A 288 0.56 0.29 -11.65
N ILE A 289 0.13 1.53 -11.38
CA ILE A 289 0.99 2.72 -11.45
C ILE A 289 2.16 2.58 -10.48
N PHE A 290 1.91 2.10 -9.27
CA PHE A 290 2.95 1.86 -8.27
C PHE A 290 3.98 0.81 -8.74
N LEU A 291 3.56 -0.25 -9.44
CA LEU A 291 4.50 -1.23 -9.98
C LEU A 291 5.26 -0.67 -11.21
N ALA A 292 4.57 0.07 -12.07
CA ALA A 292 5.19 0.71 -13.24
C ALA A 292 6.29 1.70 -12.85
N GLN A 293 6.07 2.49 -11.79
CA GLN A 293 7.05 3.47 -11.35
C GLN A 293 8.33 2.84 -10.81
N MET A 294 8.25 1.70 -10.13
CA MET A 294 9.43 0.97 -9.66
C MET A 294 10.39 0.70 -10.83
N VAL A 295 9.87 0.17 -11.92
CA VAL A 295 10.68 -0.13 -13.11
C VAL A 295 11.15 1.14 -13.79
N TYR A 296 10.26 2.11 -13.99
CA TYR A 296 10.59 3.36 -14.66
C TYR A 296 11.74 4.11 -13.97
N TYR A 297 11.62 4.38 -12.66
CA TYR A 297 12.62 5.14 -11.91
C TYR A 297 13.98 4.46 -11.85
N ARG A 298 14.02 3.12 -11.92
CA ARG A 298 15.28 2.36 -11.87
C ARG A 298 15.92 2.16 -13.24
N MET A 299 15.12 1.91 -14.27
CA MET A 299 15.62 1.38 -15.55
C MET A 299 15.46 2.32 -16.76
N PHE A 300 14.60 3.35 -16.64
CA PHE A 300 14.19 4.15 -17.79
C PHE A 300 14.20 5.65 -17.56
N ARG A 301 14.21 6.12 -16.31
CA ARG A 301 14.24 7.55 -16.01
C ARG A 301 15.46 8.22 -16.65
N LYS A 302 15.21 9.33 -17.33
CA LYS A 302 16.21 10.20 -17.94
C LYS A 302 15.82 11.65 -17.69
N THR A 303 16.82 12.52 -17.54
CA THR A 303 16.62 13.97 -17.52
C THR A 303 16.44 14.43 -18.97
N ILE A 304 15.32 15.08 -19.28
CA ILE A 304 14.96 15.49 -20.66
C ILE A 304 15.10 17.00 -20.82
N PHE A 305 14.53 17.75 -19.89
CA PHE A 305 14.41 19.21 -19.98
C PHE A 305 15.46 19.97 -19.15
N ASN A 306 16.30 19.24 -18.39
CA ASN A 306 17.22 19.81 -17.40
C ASN A 306 16.51 20.78 -16.44
N ASN A 307 15.21 20.57 -16.22
CA ASN A 307 14.37 21.39 -15.39
C ASN A 307 13.55 20.45 -14.51
N VAL A 308 13.81 20.54 -13.21
CA VAL A 308 13.25 19.63 -12.20
C VAL A 308 11.73 19.58 -12.26
N LEU A 309 11.04 20.70 -12.48
CA LEU A 309 9.58 20.72 -12.56
C LEU A 309 9.07 19.95 -13.77
N TYR A 310 9.61 20.25 -14.97
CA TYR A 310 9.16 19.64 -16.22
C TYR A 310 9.51 18.14 -16.26
N ASP A 311 10.71 17.77 -15.82
CA ASP A 311 11.12 16.36 -15.75
C ASP A 311 10.22 15.56 -14.79
N ASN A 312 9.84 16.13 -13.62
CA ASN A 312 8.91 15.48 -12.70
C ASN A 312 7.50 15.30 -13.29
N ILE A 313 7.00 16.29 -14.04
CA ILE A 313 5.69 16.19 -14.70
C ILE A 313 5.71 15.06 -15.73
N VAL A 314 6.79 14.95 -16.50
CA VAL A 314 6.96 13.89 -17.50
C VAL A 314 7.06 12.52 -16.82
N ASP A 315 7.85 12.40 -15.75
CA ASP A 315 7.96 11.18 -14.95
C ASP A 315 6.58 10.70 -14.46
N VAL A 316 5.75 11.63 -13.95
CA VAL A 316 4.38 11.34 -13.50
C VAL A 316 3.50 10.89 -14.66
N ILE A 317 3.50 11.62 -15.78
CA ILE A 317 2.69 11.30 -16.95
C ILE A 317 3.04 9.91 -17.48
N ILE A 318 4.33 9.59 -17.60
CA ILE A 318 4.79 8.28 -18.08
C ILE A 318 4.33 7.17 -17.13
N CYS A 319 4.60 7.29 -15.82
CA CYS A 319 4.24 6.27 -14.84
C CYS A 319 2.72 6.05 -14.78
N VAL A 320 1.93 7.13 -14.78
CA VAL A 320 0.47 7.06 -14.77
C VAL A 320 -0.05 6.40 -16.04
N SER A 321 0.44 6.81 -17.21
CA SER A 321 -0.02 6.27 -18.50
C SER A 321 0.29 4.79 -18.63
N ILE A 322 1.54 4.39 -18.36
CA ILE A 322 1.96 2.98 -18.39
C ILE A 322 1.19 2.16 -17.36
N GLY A 323 1.01 2.68 -16.13
CA GLY A 323 0.26 2.01 -15.09
C GLY A 323 -1.22 1.79 -15.42
N ILE A 324 -1.87 2.75 -16.07
CA ILE A 324 -3.25 2.62 -16.55
C ILE A 324 -3.34 1.57 -17.66
N ILE A 325 -2.44 1.62 -18.64
CA ILE A 325 -2.35 0.61 -19.70
C ILE A 325 -2.18 -0.77 -19.07
N TYR A 326 -1.26 -0.89 -18.12
CA TYR A 326 -0.98 -2.12 -17.42
C TYR A 326 -2.21 -2.67 -16.67
N TYR A 327 -2.94 -1.81 -15.96
CA TYR A 327 -4.19 -2.15 -15.27
C TYR A 327 -5.26 -2.78 -16.18
N TYR A 328 -5.36 -2.34 -17.43
CA TYR A 328 -6.34 -2.89 -18.39
C TYR A 328 -5.83 -4.12 -19.15
N ILE A 329 -4.53 -4.23 -19.36
CA ILE A 329 -3.91 -5.34 -20.11
C ILE A 329 -3.71 -6.57 -19.23
N GLU A 330 -3.21 -6.40 -18.00
CA GLU A 330 -2.88 -7.51 -17.09
C GLU A 330 -4.03 -8.51 -16.94
N PRO A 331 -5.27 -8.10 -16.60
CA PRO A 331 -6.33 -9.07 -16.38
C PRO A 331 -6.71 -9.84 -17.64
N LYS A 332 -6.52 -9.25 -18.83
CA LYS A 332 -6.79 -9.90 -20.12
C LYS A 332 -5.73 -10.96 -20.41
N ILE A 333 -4.46 -10.65 -20.17
CA ILE A 333 -3.35 -11.60 -20.32
C ILE A 333 -3.53 -12.77 -19.35
N THR A 334 -3.77 -12.47 -18.07
CA THR A 334 -3.95 -13.47 -17.01
C THR A 334 -5.08 -14.45 -17.33
N LYS A 335 -6.25 -13.96 -17.75
CA LYS A 335 -7.37 -14.82 -18.17
C LYS A 335 -7.03 -15.71 -19.37
N ARG A 336 -6.31 -15.19 -20.36
CA ARG A 336 -5.91 -15.95 -21.54
C ARG A 336 -4.92 -17.06 -21.18
N LEU A 337 -3.94 -16.77 -20.32
CA LEU A 337 -2.97 -17.76 -19.85
C LEU A 337 -3.64 -18.84 -19.00
N GLU A 338 -4.58 -18.48 -18.12
CA GLU A 338 -5.36 -19.45 -17.35
C GLU A 338 -6.17 -20.38 -18.24
N PHE A 339 -6.79 -19.85 -19.30
CA PHE A 339 -7.51 -20.66 -20.28
C PHE A 339 -6.58 -21.65 -21.01
N LEU A 340 -5.40 -21.18 -21.45
CA LEU A 340 -4.41 -22.01 -22.12
C LEU A 340 -3.88 -23.12 -21.19
N MET A 341 -3.53 -22.79 -19.94
CA MET A 341 -3.09 -23.78 -18.95
C MET A 341 -4.15 -24.85 -18.71
N LYS A 342 -5.42 -24.47 -18.53
CA LYS A 342 -6.52 -25.44 -18.34
C LYS A 342 -6.67 -26.37 -19.54
N LYS A 343 -6.52 -25.85 -20.76
CA LYS A 343 -6.55 -26.66 -21.99
C LYS A 343 -5.38 -27.65 -22.05
N LEU A 344 -4.16 -27.22 -21.71
CA LEU A 344 -2.97 -28.07 -21.68
C LEU A 344 -3.10 -29.20 -20.66
N ILE A 345 -3.55 -28.89 -19.44
CA ILE A 345 -3.76 -29.89 -18.38
C ILE A 345 -4.82 -30.91 -18.81
N LYS A 346 -5.94 -30.47 -19.39
CA LYS A 346 -6.98 -31.37 -19.89
C LYS A 346 -6.45 -32.31 -20.97
N ASN A 347 -5.63 -31.79 -21.90
CA ASN A 347 -5.03 -32.60 -22.95
C ASN A 347 -4.02 -33.62 -22.39
N GLN A 348 -3.23 -33.27 -21.37
CA GLN A 348 -2.32 -34.21 -20.71
C GLN A 348 -3.07 -35.33 -19.97
N ILE A 349 -4.15 -35.00 -19.26
CA ILE A 349 -5.00 -36.00 -18.59
C ILE A 349 -5.60 -36.97 -19.62
N ASN A 350 -6.09 -36.46 -20.75
CA ASN A 350 -6.62 -37.29 -21.82
C ASN A 350 -5.56 -38.22 -22.45
N LEU A 351 -4.30 -37.78 -22.53
CA LEU A 351 -3.16 -38.58 -23.02
C LEU A 351 -2.68 -39.65 -22.02
N ILE A 352 -2.96 -39.48 -20.72
CA ILE A 352 -2.63 -40.47 -19.68
C ILE A 352 -3.71 -41.55 -19.58
N ILE A 353 -4.95 -41.22 -19.95
CA ILE A 353 -6.10 -42.13 -19.90
C ILE A 353 -6.25 -42.96 -21.20
N SER A 354 -5.70 -42.48 -22.32
CA SER A 354 -5.54 -43.23 -23.57
C SER A 354 -4.32 -44.14 -23.53
#